data_AF-A0A524IUT5-F1
#
_entry.id   AF-A0A524IUT5-F1
#
_cell.length_a   1.000
_cell.length_b   1.000
_cell.length_c   1.000
_cell.angle_alpha   90.00
_cell.angle_beta   90.00
_cell.angle_gamma   90.00
#
_symmetry.space_group_name_H-M   'P 1'
#
loop_
_entity.id
_entity.type
_entity.pdbx_description
1 polymer ?
#
loop_
_entity_poly.entity_id
_entity_poly.type
_entity_poly.pdbx_seq_one_letter_code
_entity_poly.pdbx_strand_id
1 'polypeptide(L)'
;MRRGGGLIDRVDLAGYDAVWREPIQTVYRGYEVISMPPASSGGTTLTQMLNIVEGFDLTAAGWHSAEAIHLAVETMRRAYADRNFYLGDTDYVDVPLDRLTSKAYADSLRQSIDPARASASEDFNRVPIESENTTHFSVIDAAGNAVSVTTTLNSSFGSGVVVRGAGFLLNNEMDDFTSRAGVPNMYGLVQGEANAIAPGKRMLSAMTPTIVINPEGRTELITGTPGGSTIITTVFQIVTNHIDFGLPVQTSVDAPRFHHQHLPDVIQFENGGLPNSVIAGLRSLGHHVSERTGISHQFEEGSLPDSVIEALRRMGYGVSGRACLTLNLDLRDSVMAALTALGHVVSKSDCLSGNVESIYIAPDGMRVGGADPRGDSKAMGY
;
A
#
# COMPACT_ATOMS: atom_id res chain seq x y z
N MET A 1 -26.83 -11.73 3.85
CA MET A 1 -26.78 -11.41 5.29
C MET A 1 -27.53 -12.44 6.13
N ARG A 2 -28.84 -12.34 6.38
CA ARG A 2 -29.57 -13.25 7.31
C ARG A 2 -29.31 -14.76 7.12
N ARG A 3 -29.38 -15.27 5.88
CA ARG A 3 -29.14 -16.71 5.60
C ARG A 3 -27.73 -17.18 5.97
N GLY A 4 -26.74 -16.28 5.93
CA GLY A 4 -25.34 -16.58 6.25
C GLY A 4 -24.91 -16.11 7.64
N GLY A 5 -25.86 -15.73 8.52
CA GLY A 5 -25.55 -15.24 9.86
C GLY A 5 -24.84 -13.88 9.92
N GLY A 6 -24.83 -13.11 8.82
CA GLY A 6 -24.17 -11.81 8.77
C GLY A 6 -24.93 -10.71 9.52
N LEU A 7 -24.18 -9.74 10.05
CA LEU A 7 -24.69 -8.69 10.93
C LEU A 7 -25.40 -7.54 10.19
N ILE A 8 -24.98 -7.23 8.96
CA ILE A 8 -25.53 -6.11 8.18
C ILE A 8 -27.02 -6.33 7.90
N ASP A 9 -27.84 -5.34 8.26
CA ASP A 9 -29.26 -5.31 8.01
C ASP A 9 -29.69 -4.17 7.05
N ARG A 10 -31.01 -3.92 6.94
CA ARG A 10 -31.53 -2.88 6.03
C ARG A 10 -31.36 -1.47 6.60
N VAL A 11 -31.34 -1.33 7.91
CA VAL A 11 -31.14 -0.05 8.59
C VAL A 11 -29.69 0.37 8.40
N ASP A 12 -28.74 -0.57 8.51
CA ASP A 12 -27.32 -0.31 8.22
C ASP A 12 -27.10 0.22 6.79
N LEU A 13 -27.73 -0.43 5.80
CA LEU A 13 -27.60 -0.02 4.39
C LEU A 13 -28.30 1.32 4.09
N ALA A 14 -29.45 1.57 4.71
CA ALA A 14 -30.21 2.81 4.50
C ALA A 14 -29.59 4.01 5.23
N GLY A 15 -28.84 3.77 6.30
CA GLY A 15 -28.17 4.80 7.09
C GLY A 15 -26.72 5.09 6.66
N TYR A 16 -26.21 4.41 5.63
CA TYR A 16 -24.84 4.65 5.15
C TYR A 16 -24.79 5.87 4.23
N ASP A 17 -23.88 6.80 4.56
CA ASP A 17 -23.49 7.92 3.71
C ASP A 17 -21.97 8.00 3.59
N ALA A 18 -21.48 8.37 2.41
CA ALA A 18 -20.07 8.71 2.22
C ALA A 18 -19.76 10.08 2.86
N VAL A 19 -18.70 10.14 3.66
CA VAL A 19 -18.33 11.34 4.40
C VAL A 19 -17.18 12.06 3.70
N TRP A 20 -17.40 13.33 3.37
CA TRP A 20 -16.33 14.23 2.92
C TRP A 20 -15.48 14.67 4.10
N ARG A 21 -14.17 14.53 3.98
CA ARG A 21 -13.19 14.90 5.02
C ARG A 21 -12.11 15.79 4.42
N GLU A 22 -11.60 16.72 5.23
CA GLU A 22 -10.47 17.56 4.85
C GLU A 22 -9.21 16.69 4.72
N PRO A 23 -8.44 16.79 3.63
CA PRO A 23 -7.24 15.99 3.43
C PRO A 23 -6.13 16.32 4.44
N ILE A 24 -5.22 15.36 4.63
CA ILE A 24 -3.95 15.63 5.30
C ILE A 24 -3.03 16.30 4.29
N GLN A 25 -2.41 17.40 4.71
CA GLN A 25 -1.50 18.19 3.88
C GLN A 25 -0.17 18.41 4.59
N THR A 26 0.92 18.40 3.82
CA THR A 26 2.22 18.89 4.27
C THR A 26 3.00 19.51 3.12
N VAL A 27 3.97 20.36 3.45
CA VAL A 27 4.96 20.84 2.48
C VAL A 27 6.21 19.99 2.62
N TYR A 28 6.65 19.36 1.53
CA TYR A 28 7.88 18.57 1.46
C TYR A 28 8.80 19.16 0.39
N ARG A 29 9.91 19.77 0.80
CA ARG A 29 10.89 20.41 -0.12
C ARG A 29 10.27 21.42 -1.09
N GLY A 30 9.25 22.15 -0.64
CA GLY A 30 8.52 23.15 -1.43
C GLY A 30 7.32 22.61 -2.21
N TYR A 31 7.15 21.28 -2.26
CA TYR A 31 5.96 20.65 -2.83
C TYR A 31 4.87 20.51 -1.78
N GLU A 32 3.61 20.78 -2.14
CA GLU A 32 2.48 20.43 -1.28
C GLU A 32 2.06 18.99 -1.58
N VAL A 33 2.00 18.15 -0.54
CA VAL A 33 1.56 16.76 -0.62
C VAL A 33 0.23 16.63 0.10
N ILE A 34 -0.79 16.20 -0.63
CA ILE A 34 -2.19 16.09 -0.20
C ILE A 34 -2.56 14.60 -0.18
N SER A 35 -3.07 14.09 0.94
CA SER A 35 -3.37 12.66 1.09
C SER A 35 -4.55 12.40 2.02
N MET A 36 -4.99 11.14 2.11
CA MET A 36 -6.22 10.74 2.80
C MET A 36 -6.12 10.89 4.33
N PRO A 37 -7.11 11.51 4.99
CA PRO A 37 -7.18 11.59 6.46
C PRO A 37 -7.65 10.26 7.07
N PRO A 38 -7.58 10.12 8.41
CA PRO A 38 -8.33 9.07 9.11
C PRO A 38 -9.77 9.01 8.60
N ALA A 39 -10.41 7.83 8.52
CA ALA A 39 -9.99 6.53 9.02
C ALA A 39 -8.96 5.80 8.14
N SER A 40 -8.36 6.46 7.14
CA SER A 40 -7.09 5.98 6.61
C SER A 40 -5.91 6.41 7.50
N SER A 41 -5.03 5.47 7.79
CA SER A 41 -3.71 5.71 8.37
C SER A 41 -2.71 6.32 7.37
N GLY A 42 -3.01 6.21 6.07
CA GLY A 42 -2.10 6.48 4.96
C GLY A 42 -1.54 7.89 4.96
N GLY A 43 -2.40 8.90 4.81
CA GLY A 43 -1.95 10.28 4.65
C GLY A 43 -1.24 10.85 5.87
N THR A 44 -1.68 10.47 7.08
CA THR A 44 -1.02 10.89 8.33
C THR A 44 0.37 10.28 8.44
N THR A 45 0.50 8.97 8.20
CA THR A 45 1.78 8.26 8.29
C THR A 45 2.74 8.71 7.18
N LEU A 46 2.25 8.89 5.94
CA LEU A 46 3.02 9.44 4.82
C LEU A 46 3.58 10.81 5.15
N THR A 47 2.73 11.71 5.67
CA THR A 47 3.12 13.07 6.07
C THR A 47 4.20 13.03 7.14
N GLN A 48 4.04 12.18 8.15
CA GLN A 48 5.05 12.01 9.20
C GLN A 48 6.38 11.53 8.62
N MET A 49 6.38 10.54 7.72
CA MET A 49 7.59 10.06 7.05
C MET A 49 8.27 11.15 6.23
N LEU A 50 7.52 11.89 5.40
CA LEU A 50 8.05 12.99 4.60
C LEU A 50 8.65 14.09 5.49
N ASN A 51 7.98 14.45 6.57
CA ASN A 51 8.48 15.44 7.53
C ASN A 51 9.76 14.97 8.24
N ILE A 52 9.88 13.68 8.58
CA ILE A 52 11.10 13.15 9.18
C ILE A 52 12.23 13.15 8.16
N VAL A 53 12.01 12.64 6.95
CA VAL A 53 13.10 12.46 5.98
C VAL A 53 13.59 13.77 5.36
N GLU A 54 12.76 14.82 5.36
CA GLU A 54 13.09 16.14 4.78
C GLU A 54 14.39 16.75 5.34
N GLY A 55 14.73 16.46 6.60
CA GLY A 55 15.94 16.96 7.24
C GLY A 55 17.23 16.21 6.86
N PHE A 56 17.15 15.20 6.00
CA PHE A 56 18.31 14.51 5.43
C PHE A 56 18.50 14.88 3.96
N ASP A 57 19.74 14.85 3.50
CA ASP A 57 20.08 15.00 2.08
C ASP A 57 20.13 13.62 1.40
N LEU A 58 18.96 13.16 0.94
CA LEU A 58 18.85 11.86 0.27
C LEU A 58 19.61 11.83 -1.06
N THR A 59 19.67 12.95 -1.76
CA THR A 59 20.41 13.08 -3.02
C THR A 59 21.90 12.81 -2.80
N ALA A 60 22.49 13.38 -1.75
CA ALA A 60 23.88 13.13 -1.36
C ALA A 60 24.11 11.70 -0.89
N ALA A 61 23.17 11.09 -0.16
CA ALA A 61 23.24 9.69 0.25
C ALA A 61 23.23 8.73 -0.95
N GLY A 62 22.63 9.13 -2.08
CA GLY A 62 22.63 8.38 -3.33
C GLY A 62 21.48 7.38 -3.42
N TRP A 63 20.76 7.42 -4.55
CA TRP A 63 19.58 6.57 -4.77
C TRP A 63 19.91 5.08 -4.58
N HIS A 64 19.10 4.41 -3.75
CA HIS A 64 19.24 3.00 -3.37
C HIS A 64 20.61 2.61 -2.79
N SER A 65 21.38 3.57 -2.25
CA SER A 65 22.53 3.24 -1.43
C SER A 65 22.09 2.66 -0.08
N ALA A 66 23.01 1.98 0.62
CA ALA A 66 22.73 1.50 1.97
C ALA A 66 22.41 2.65 2.95
N GLU A 67 22.99 3.83 2.74
CA GLU A 67 22.76 5.03 3.55
C GLU A 67 21.35 5.59 3.31
N ALA A 68 20.96 5.78 2.05
CA ALA A 68 19.62 6.29 1.70
C ALA A 68 18.51 5.33 2.18
N ILE A 69 18.70 4.02 1.98
CA ILE A 69 17.74 3.02 2.45
C ILE A 69 17.72 2.97 3.99
N HIS A 70 18.86 3.10 4.66
CA HIS A 70 18.89 3.16 6.13
C HIS A 70 18.06 4.34 6.66
N LEU A 71 18.25 5.55 6.14
CA LEU A 71 17.51 6.74 6.55
C LEU A 71 16.00 6.60 6.28
N ALA A 72 15.64 6.04 5.12
CA ALA A 72 14.25 5.76 4.77
C ALA A 72 13.63 4.72 5.73
N VAL A 73 14.33 3.62 6.02
CA VAL A 73 13.84 2.55 6.91
C VAL A 73 13.69 3.04 8.35
N GLU A 74 14.66 3.81 8.87
CA GLU A 74 14.57 4.39 10.21
C GLU A 74 13.43 5.40 10.34
N THR A 75 13.12 6.09 9.24
CA THR A 75 11.94 6.96 9.12
C THR A 75 10.64 6.14 9.14
N MET A 76 10.54 5.11 8.29
CA MET A 76 9.38 4.22 8.23
C MET A 76 9.11 3.58 9.59
N ARG A 77 10.14 3.05 10.25
CA ARG A 77 10.04 2.42 11.57
C ARG A 77 9.35 3.31 12.61
N ARG A 78 9.74 4.58 12.70
CA ARG A 78 9.17 5.55 13.66
C ARG A 78 7.73 5.91 13.31
N ALA A 79 7.47 6.17 12.03
CA ALA A 79 6.14 6.52 11.58
C ALA A 79 5.14 5.36 11.74
N TYR A 80 5.57 4.11 11.47
CA TYR A 80 4.72 2.93 11.71
C TYR A 80 4.51 2.64 13.19
N ALA A 81 5.50 2.88 14.05
CA ALA A 81 5.31 2.74 15.50
C ALA A 81 4.22 3.70 16.01
N ASP A 82 4.23 4.96 15.55
CA ASP A 82 3.19 5.94 15.90
C ASP A 82 1.84 5.61 15.25
N ARG A 83 1.84 5.24 13.95
CA ARG A 83 0.66 4.77 13.22
C ARG A 83 -0.09 3.72 14.03
N ASN A 84 0.64 2.68 14.41
CA ASN A 84 0.08 1.49 15.01
C ASN A 84 -0.44 1.73 16.43
N PHE A 85 0.10 2.75 17.12
CA PHE A 85 -0.29 3.11 18.48
C PHE A 85 -1.44 4.12 18.53
N TYR A 86 -1.41 5.17 17.70
CA TYR A 86 -2.31 6.32 17.81
C TYR A 86 -3.50 6.32 16.85
N LEU A 87 -3.37 5.73 15.65
CA LEU A 87 -4.38 5.95 14.61
C LEU A 87 -5.62 5.07 14.77
N GLY A 88 -6.77 5.65 14.45
CA GLY A 88 -8.10 5.03 14.46
C GLY A 88 -9.14 5.97 13.81
N ASP A 89 -10.42 5.59 13.81
CA ASP A 89 -11.49 6.47 13.32
C ASP A 89 -11.69 7.66 14.26
N THR A 90 -11.42 8.86 13.75
CA THR A 90 -11.53 10.14 14.48
C THR A 90 -12.95 10.47 14.93
N ASP A 91 -13.97 9.82 14.38
CA ASP A 91 -15.35 9.94 14.88
C ASP A 91 -15.54 9.23 16.24
N TYR A 92 -14.57 8.39 16.65
CA TYR A 92 -14.65 7.53 17.83
C TYR A 92 -13.46 7.66 18.80
N VAL A 93 -12.28 8.04 18.30
CA VAL A 93 -11.07 8.16 19.11
C VAL A 93 -10.34 9.47 18.83
N ASP A 94 -9.76 10.05 19.87
CA ASP A 94 -8.95 11.25 19.73
C ASP A 94 -7.56 10.88 19.21
N VAL A 95 -7.28 11.27 17.97
CA VAL A 95 -6.00 11.06 17.31
C VAL A 95 -5.23 12.38 17.37
N PRO A 96 -3.98 12.41 17.87
CA PRO A 96 -3.20 13.63 17.99
C PRO A 96 -2.62 14.06 16.61
N LEU A 97 -3.50 14.34 15.64
CA LEU A 97 -3.14 14.60 14.24
C LEU A 97 -2.15 15.76 14.12
N ASP A 98 -2.43 16.89 14.76
CA ASP A 98 -1.55 18.06 14.75
C ASP A 98 -0.13 17.73 15.19
N ARG A 99 0.02 16.82 16.18
CA ARG A 99 1.34 16.35 16.61
C ARG A 99 1.97 15.47 15.55
N LEU A 100 1.26 14.42 15.09
CA LEU A 100 1.78 13.42 14.16
C LEU A 100 2.18 14.03 12.81
N THR A 101 1.49 15.06 12.35
CA THR A 101 1.77 15.75 11.09
C THR A 101 2.64 17.00 11.25
N SER A 102 3.06 17.37 12.47
CA SER A 102 3.92 18.54 12.67
C SER A 102 5.39 18.28 12.29
N LYS A 103 6.04 19.31 11.73
CA LYS A 103 7.50 19.32 11.53
C LYS A 103 8.26 19.24 12.85
N ALA A 104 7.79 19.90 13.90
CA ALA A 104 8.44 19.90 15.22
C ALA A 104 8.52 18.50 15.84
N TYR A 105 7.45 17.71 15.74
CA TYR A 105 7.49 16.33 16.22
C TYR A 105 8.35 15.45 15.32
N ALA A 106 8.27 15.62 13.99
CA ALA A 106 9.15 14.94 13.06
C ALA A 106 10.64 15.22 13.33
N ASP A 107 11.01 16.46 13.71
CA ASP A 107 12.37 16.81 14.11
C ASP A 107 12.81 16.02 15.36
N SER A 108 11.93 15.83 16.35
CA SER A 108 12.23 15.03 17.54
C SER A 108 12.46 13.56 17.21
N LEU A 109 11.66 13.00 16.28
CA LEU A 109 11.84 11.64 15.78
C LEU A 109 13.14 11.52 14.98
N ARG A 110 13.44 12.49 14.13
CA ARG A 110 14.68 12.56 13.34
C ARG A 110 15.92 12.56 14.21
N GLN A 111 15.93 13.31 15.31
CA GLN A 111 17.06 13.38 16.25
C GLN A 111 17.38 12.03 16.92
N SER A 112 16.42 11.10 16.94
CA SER A 112 16.65 9.75 17.46
C SER A 112 17.21 8.78 16.41
N ILE A 113 17.35 9.18 15.14
CA ILE A 113 17.94 8.35 14.08
C ILE A 113 19.46 8.45 14.16
N ASP A 114 20.12 7.31 14.37
CA ASP A 114 21.57 7.19 14.30
C ASP A 114 21.96 6.81 12.86
N PRO A 115 22.63 7.70 12.09
CA PRO A 115 22.95 7.44 10.68
C PRO A 115 23.92 6.27 10.48
N ALA A 116 24.58 5.80 11.55
CA ALA A 116 25.54 4.70 11.49
C ALA A 116 25.00 3.39 12.11
N ARG A 117 23.78 3.39 12.67
CA ARG A 117 23.25 2.22 13.38
C ARG A 117 21.72 2.14 13.34
N ALA A 118 21.22 0.98 12.92
CA ALA A 118 19.79 0.65 12.98
C ALA A 118 19.29 0.68 14.43
N SER A 119 18.09 1.22 14.62
CA SER A 119 17.39 1.09 15.91
C SER A 119 16.94 -0.37 16.09
N ALA A 120 16.48 -0.72 17.31
CA ALA A 120 15.71 -1.94 17.52
C ALA A 120 14.22 -1.56 17.60
N SER A 121 13.36 -2.27 16.90
CA SER A 121 11.92 -1.94 16.88
C SER A 121 11.27 -2.19 18.23
N GLU A 122 11.86 -3.02 19.08
CA GLU A 122 11.42 -3.20 20.46
C GLU A 122 11.60 -1.99 21.38
N ASP A 123 12.42 -1.01 20.99
CA ASP A 123 12.60 0.25 21.72
C ASP A 123 11.39 1.19 21.56
N PHE A 124 10.45 0.85 20.66
CA PHE A 124 9.23 1.60 20.39
C PHE A 124 7.98 0.79 20.76
N ASN A 125 6.84 1.48 20.88
CA ASN A 125 5.54 0.87 21.25
C ASN A 125 5.18 -0.30 20.33
N ARG A 126 5.04 -1.51 20.91
CA ARG A 126 4.94 -2.78 20.16
C ARG A 126 3.57 -3.00 19.54
N VAL A 127 3.54 -3.14 18.22
CA VAL A 127 2.32 -3.52 17.49
C VAL A 127 2.65 -4.29 16.17
N PRO A 128 2.22 -5.57 16.04
CA PRO A 128 2.37 -6.39 14.81
C PRO A 128 1.52 -6.03 13.54
N ILE A 129 1.67 -6.85 12.49
CA ILE A 129 1.89 -6.65 11.01
C ILE A 129 0.64 -6.54 10.11
N GLU A 130 0.63 -5.83 8.97
CA GLU A 130 -0.47 -5.99 7.95
C GLU A 130 -0.08 -6.78 6.70
N SER A 131 -1.08 -7.16 5.88
CA SER A 131 -0.96 -7.93 4.63
C SER A 131 -1.87 -7.35 3.54
N GLU A 132 -1.70 -7.82 2.30
CA GLU A 132 -1.88 -7.05 1.07
C GLU A 132 -3.06 -7.54 0.22
N ASN A 133 -4.03 -6.68 -0.13
CA ASN A 133 -4.97 -6.81 -1.26
C ASN A 133 -5.78 -5.51 -1.40
N THR A 134 -5.73 -4.79 -2.53
CA THR A 134 -6.45 -3.51 -2.79
C THR A 134 -6.38 -3.22 -4.31
N THR A 135 -7.05 -2.20 -4.84
CA THR A 135 -6.74 -1.62 -6.18
C THR A 135 -6.67 -0.09 -6.14
N HIS A 136 -5.94 0.52 -7.08
CA HIS A 136 -5.78 1.96 -7.20
C HIS A 136 -5.94 2.40 -8.66
N PHE A 137 -6.43 3.61 -8.90
CA PHE A 137 -6.37 4.27 -10.19
C PHE A 137 -6.28 5.79 -10.06
N SER A 138 -5.66 6.41 -11.07
CA SER A 138 -5.46 7.86 -11.17
C SER A 138 -6.07 8.41 -12.47
N VAL A 139 -6.71 9.58 -12.40
CA VAL A 139 -7.32 10.26 -13.55
C VAL A 139 -6.98 11.75 -13.52
N ILE A 140 -6.65 12.32 -14.67
CA ILE A 140 -6.64 13.77 -14.88
C ILE A 140 -7.34 14.10 -16.20
N ASP A 141 -8.13 15.17 -16.22
CA ASP A 141 -8.80 15.63 -17.43
C ASP A 141 -8.15 16.87 -18.08
N ALA A 142 -8.70 17.30 -19.21
CA ALA A 142 -8.24 18.46 -19.96
C ALA A 142 -8.42 19.79 -19.21
N ALA A 143 -9.38 19.86 -18.28
CA ALA A 143 -9.66 21.03 -17.46
C ALA A 143 -8.78 21.13 -16.21
N GLY A 144 -7.98 20.08 -15.93
CA GLY A 144 -7.09 20.01 -14.78
C GLY A 144 -7.74 19.39 -13.54
N ASN A 145 -8.93 18.80 -13.66
CA ASN A 145 -9.51 18.02 -12.56
C ASN A 145 -8.69 16.75 -12.37
N ALA A 146 -8.20 16.53 -11.15
CA ALA A 146 -7.37 15.40 -10.77
C ALA A 146 -8.10 14.52 -9.75
N VAL A 147 -8.06 13.19 -9.96
CA VAL A 147 -8.68 12.22 -9.07
C VAL A 147 -7.70 11.08 -8.78
N SER A 148 -7.49 10.78 -7.50
CA SER A 148 -6.73 9.64 -7.00
C SER A 148 -7.68 8.76 -6.19
N VAL A 149 -7.95 7.53 -6.63
CA VAL A 149 -8.92 6.63 -5.98
C VAL A 149 -8.26 5.31 -5.65
N THR A 150 -8.33 4.94 -4.37
CA THR A 150 -7.98 3.60 -3.89
C THR A 150 -9.24 2.93 -3.35
N THR A 151 -9.48 1.67 -3.70
CA THR A 151 -10.66 0.91 -3.26
C THR A 151 -10.31 -0.56 -3.01
N THR A 152 -11.02 -1.22 -2.09
CA THR A 152 -10.73 -2.59 -1.69
C THR A 152 -11.97 -3.36 -1.23
N LEU A 153 -11.85 -4.69 -1.21
CA LEU A 153 -12.75 -5.60 -0.51
C LEU A 153 -12.11 -6.17 0.77
N ASN A 154 -10.97 -5.62 1.18
CA ASN A 154 -9.94 -6.23 2.01
C ASN A 154 -9.21 -7.35 1.27
N SER A 155 -9.41 -8.65 1.57
CA SER A 155 -8.69 -9.72 0.86
C SER A 155 -9.09 -9.82 -0.61
N SER A 156 -8.27 -10.55 -1.39
CA SER A 156 -8.69 -11.08 -2.69
C SER A 156 -10.07 -11.77 -2.58
N PHE A 157 -11.04 -11.30 -3.37
CA PHE A 157 -12.46 -11.69 -3.35
C PHE A 157 -13.23 -11.36 -2.05
N GLY A 158 -12.66 -10.53 -1.17
CA GLY A 158 -13.24 -10.13 0.10
C GLY A 158 -13.54 -11.33 1.00
N SER A 159 -14.76 -11.41 1.51
CA SER A 159 -15.27 -12.54 2.30
C SER A 159 -15.52 -13.82 1.49
N GLY A 160 -15.40 -13.78 0.16
CA GLY A 160 -15.80 -14.86 -0.74
C GLY A 160 -17.33 -15.06 -0.86
N VAL A 161 -18.13 -14.25 -0.18
CA VAL A 161 -19.60 -14.33 -0.24
C VAL A 161 -20.12 -13.57 -1.46
N VAL A 162 -20.79 -14.30 -2.36
CA VAL A 162 -21.50 -13.72 -3.52
C VAL A 162 -22.97 -13.50 -3.18
N VAL A 163 -23.47 -12.29 -3.45
CA VAL A 163 -24.91 -11.99 -3.29
C VAL A 163 -25.70 -12.62 -4.43
N ARG A 164 -26.31 -13.77 -4.14
CA ARG A 164 -27.17 -14.51 -5.10
C ARG A 164 -28.24 -13.59 -5.69
N GLY A 165 -28.31 -13.56 -7.02
CA GLY A 165 -29.25 -12.76 -7.80
C GLY A 165 -28.77 -11.34 -8.13
N ALA A 166 -27.79 -10.81 -7.39
CA ALA A 166 -27.18 -9.51 -7.67
C ALA A 166 -25.76 -9.60 -8.23
N GLY A 167 -25.04 -10.71 -7.98
CA GLY A 167 -23.78 -11.03 -8.65
C GLY A 167 -22.53 -10.31 -8.14
N PHE A 168 -22.61 -9.56 -7.05
CA PHE A 168 -21.45 -8.89 -6.44
C PHE A 168 -20.92 -9.62 -5.21
N LEU A 169 -19.64 -9.40 -4.92
CA LEU A 169 -18.91 -9.92 -3.76
C LEU A 169 -19.07 -8.99 -2.55
N LEU A 170 -19.02 -9.55 -1.35
CA LEU A 170 -18.97 -8.80 -0.10
C LEU A 170 -17.53 -8.71 0.43
N ASN A 171 -17.13 -7.54 0.91
CA ASN A 171 -15.85 -7.33 1.60
C ASN A 171 -15.76 -8.11 2.92
N ASN A 172 -14.56 -8.21 3.46
CA ASN A 172 -14.26 -8.66 4.83
C ASN A 172 -13.49 -7.59 5.61
N GLU A 173 -13.85 -6.31 5.40
CA GLU A 173 -13.14 -5.16 5.96
C GLU A 173 -13.21 -5.11 7.51
N MET A 174 -14.19 -5.78 8.12
CA MET A 174 -14.25 -5.94 9.58
C MET A 174 -13.02 -6.61 10.19
N ASP A 175 -12.23 -7.34 9.39
CA ASP A 175 -10.96 -7.91 9.84
C ASP A 175 -9.95 -6.83 10.24
N ASP A 176 -10.00 -5.65 9.63
CA ASP A 176 -9.06 -4.56 9.91
C ASP A 176 -9.27 -3.92 11.29
N PHE A 177 -10.32 -4.28 12.02
CA PHE A 177 -10.44 -3.89 13.43
C PHE A 177 -9.58 -4.75 14.35
N THR A 178 -9.13 -4.13 15.45
CA THR A 178 -8.60 -4.85 16.60
C THR A 178 -9.71 -5.66 17.27
N SER A 179 -9.70 -6.98 17.07
CA SER A 179 -10.60 -7.92 17.77
C SER A 179 -10.21 -8.12 19.24
N ARG A 180 -8.92 -7.98 19.56
CA ARG A 180 -8.35 -7.88 20.92
C ARG A 180 -7.03 -7.14 20.85
N ALA A 181 -6.82 -6.10 21.67
CA ALA A 181 -5.55 -5.36 21.66
C ALA A 181 -4.37 -6.31 21.90
N GLY A 182 -3.30 -6.13 21.12
CA GLY A 182 -2.15 -7.03 21.15
C GLY A 182 -2.28 -8.31 20.31
N VAL A 183 -3.43 -8.59 19.66
CA VAL A 183 -3.65 -9.82 18.86
C VAL A 183 -3.81 -9.53 17.37
N PRO A 184 -3.07 -10.27 16.52
CA PRO A 184 -3.13 -10.09 15.07
C PRO A 184 -4.50 -10.49 14.49
N ASN A 185 -5.00 -9.73 13.51
CA ASN A 185 -6.10 -10.15 12.63
C ASN A 185 -5.62 -11.14 11.55
N MET A 186 -6.47 -11.47 10.55
CA MET A 186 -6.11 -12.45 9.51
C MET A 186 -4.91 -12.04 8.63
N TYR A 187 -4.55 -10.75 8.65
CA TYR A 187 -3.41 -10.16 7.97
C TYR A 187 -2.19 -9.94 8.88
N GLY A 188 -2.27 -10.37 10.15
CA GLY A 188 -1.23 -10.17 11.15
C GLY A 188 -1.43 -8.93 12.05
N LEU A 189 -2.53 -8.19 11.84
CA LEU A 189 -2.65 -6.80 12.28
C LEU A 189 -2.99 -6.74 13.75
N VAL A 190 -2.07 -6.21 14.52
CA VAL A 190 -2.38 -5.78 15.86
C VAL A 190 -2.56 -4.30 15.77
N GLN A 191 -3.56 -3.72 16.41
CA GLN A 191 -3.59 -2.27 16.60
C GLN A 191 -3.92 -1.99 18.05
N GLY A 192 -3.67 -0.75 18.46
CA GLY A 192 -4.09 -0.30 19.78
C GLY A 192 -5.61 -0.37 19.96
N GLU A 193 -6.05 -0.09 21.19
CA GLU A 193 -7.48 0.11 21.52
C GLU A 193 -8.15 1.17 20.63
N ALA A 194 -7.35 2.09 20.06
CA ALA A 194 -7.79 3.12 19.12
C ALA A 194 -8.60 2.57 17.93
N ASN A 195 -8.29 1.36 17.46
CA ASN A 195 -9.02 0.68 16.39
C ASN A 195 -9.78 -0.58 16.86
N ALA A 196 -10.24 -0.62 18.12
CA ALA A 196 -11.15 -1.66 18.58
C ALA A 196 -12.51 -1.62 17.87
N ILE A 197 -13.15 -2.78 17.71
CA ILE A 197 -14.48 -2.94 17.12
C ILE A 197 -15.52 -2.13 17.91
N ALA A 198 -16.29 -1.29 17.22
CA ALA A 198 -17.47 -0.63 17.79
C ALA A 198 -18.57 -0.46 16.72
N PRO A 199 -19.87 -0.46 17.10
CA PRO A 199 -20.97 -0.24 16.15
C PRO A 199 -20.85 1.12 15.44
N GLY A 200 -21.01 1.12 14.11
CA GLY A 200 -20.94 2.32 13.26
C GLY A 200 -19.53 2.88 13.03
N LYS A 201 -18.52 2.38 13.73
CA LYS A 201 -17.12 2.78 13.58
C LYS A 201 -16.57 2.28 12.26
N ARG A 202 -15.61 3.01 11.68
CA ARG A 202 -14.84 2.57 10.50
C ARG A 202 -13.51 1.99 10.96
N MET A 203 -13.08 0.92 10.29
CA MET A 203 -11.77 0.32 10.50
C MET A 203 -10.66 1.25 10.01
N LEU A 204 -9.46 1.09 10.57
CA LEU A 204 -8.27 1.76 10.06
C LEU A 204 -7.79 1.11 8.76
N SER A 205 -7.70 1.88 7.68
CA SER A 205 -7.16 1.42 6.39
C SER A 205 -5.74 1.96 6.14
N ALA A 206 -4.96 1.32 5.26
CA ALA A 206 -3.65 1.82 4.80
C ALA A 206 -3.70 2.55 3.44
N MET A 207 -4.88 2.68 2.84
CA MET A 207 -5.05 3.33 1.53
C MET A 207 -4.53 4.78 1.53
N THR A 208 -3.59 5.08 0.64
CA THR A 208 -2.87 6.37 0.61
C THR A 208 -2.99 7.06 -0.76
N PRO A 209 -4.20 7.34 -1.29
CA PRO A 209 -4.35 8.14 -2.49
C PRO A 209 -3.73 9.52 -2.25
N THR A 210 -2.85 9.94 -3.15
CA THR A 210 -1.98 11.11 -2.93
C THR A 210 -1.87 11.96 -4.18
N ILE A 211 -1.93 13.29 -3.99
CA ILE A 211 -1.71 14.30 -5.01
C ILE A 211 -0.57 15.20 -4.55
N VAL A 212 0.35 15.54 -5.46
CA VAL A 212 1.45 16.47 -5.22
C VAL A 212 1.26 17.70 -6.11
N ILE A 213 1.31 18.87 -5.48
CA ILE A 213 1.30 20.18 -6.12
C ILE A 213 2.71 20.76 -6.05
N ASN A 214 3.21 21.25 -7.18
CA ASN A 214 4.54 21.84 -7.26
C ASN A 214 4.59 23.27 -6.69
N PRO A 215 5.79 23.85 -6.51
CA PRO A 215 5.94 25.20 -5.95
C PRO A 215 5.22 26.30 -6.74
N GLU A 216 4.86 26.07 -8.00
CA GLU A 216 4.08 27.02 -8.80
C GLU A 216 2.55 26.84 -8.65
N GLY A 217 2.09 25.95 -7.78
CA GLY A 217 0.68 25.72 -7.50
C GLY A 217 -0.03 24.83 -8.55
N ARG A 218 0.71 24.08 -9.36
CA ARG A 218 0.14 23.13 -10.34
C ARG A 218 0.24 21.70 -9.84
N THR A 219 -0.77 20.88 -10.12
CA THR A 219 -0.67 19.43 -9.92
C THR A 219 0.48 18.88 -10.75
N GLU A 220 1.39 18.15 -10.11
CA GLU A 220 2.58 17.59 -10.73
C GLU A 220 2.56 16.05 -10.71
N LEU A 221 2.08 15.45 -9.62
CA LEU A 221 1.98 13.99 -9.49
C LEU A 221 0.64 13.59 -8.86
N ILE A 222 0.01 12.57 -9.44
CA ILE A 222 -1.14 11.86 -8.87
C ILE A 222 -0.70 10.41 -8.72
N THR A 223 -0.78 9.85 -7.51
CA THR A 223 -0.26 8.51 -7.24
C THR A 223 -1.04 7.80 -6.14
N GLY A 224 -0.90 6.49 -6.11
CA GLY A 224 -1.42 5.59 -5.11
C GLY A 224 -1.15 4.15 -5.55
N THR A 225 -1.41 3.21 -4.66
CA THR A 225 -1.16 1.80 -4.92
C THR A 225 -2.01 0.94 -3.99
N PRO A 226 -2.33 -0.30 -4.36
CA PRO A 226 -2.72 -1.32 -3.40
C PRO A 226 -1.53 -1.95 -2.69
N GLY A 227 -1.78 -2.72 -1.62
CA GLY A 227 -0.70 -3.41 -0.89
C GLY A 227 -0.84 -3.51 0.62
N GLY A 228 -2.02 -3.26 1.22
CA GLY A 228 -2.14 -3.27 2.69
C GLY A 228 -1.17 -2.26 3.34
N SER A 229 -0.43 -2.67 4.37
CA SER A 229 0.59 -1.80 5.00
C SER A 229 1.59 -1.26 4.01
N THR A 230 1.97 -2.01 2.96
CA THR A 230 3.05 -1.58 2.04
C THR A 230 2.63 -0.42 1.15
N ILE A 231 1.35 -0.05 1.12
CA ILE A 231 0.84 1.12 0.38
C ILE A 231 1.60 2.38 0.80
N ILE A 232 1.72 2.61 2.10
CA ILE A 232 2.25 3.89 2.62
C ILE A 232 3.73 4.02 2.28
N THR A 233 4.54 2.97 2.50
CA THR A 233 5.96 2.97 2.16
C THR A 233 6.19 3.04 0.65
N THR A 234 5.30 2.46 -0.16
CA THR A 234 5.40 2.52 -1.61
C THR A 234 5.13 3.93 -2.12
N VAL A 235 4.04 4.57 -1.67
CA VAL A 235 3.75 5.98 -2.02
C VAL A 235 4.88 6.90 -1.54
N PHE A 236 5.42 6.67 -0.33
CA PHE A 236 6.59 7.39 0.17
C PHE A 236 7.81 7.25 -0.77
N GLN A 237 8.10 6.04 -1.25
CA GLN A 237 9.18 5.82 -2.22
C GLN A 237 8.90 6.49 -3.56
N ILE A 238 7.67 6.48 -4.08
CA ILE A 238 7.33 7.18 -5.33
C ILE A 238 7.53 8.70 -5.19
N VAL A 239 7.06 9.29 -4.08
CA VAL A 239 7.20 10.73 -3.81
C VAL A 239 8.67 11.12 -3.67
N THR A 240 9.46 10.37 -2.91
CA THR A 240 10.90 10.66 -2.73
C THR A 240 11.74 10.37 -3.99
N ASN A 241 11.45 9.28 -4.72
CA ASN A 241 12.04 9.02 -6.04
C ASN A 241 11.85 10.18 -7.01
N HIS A 242 10.64 10.75 -7.03
CA HIS A 242 10.35 11.88 -7.89
C HIS A 242 11.00 13.18 -7.42
N ILE A 243 10.84 13.55 -6.14
CA ILE A 243 11.24 14.86 -5.60
C ILE A 243 12.73 14.91 -5.22
N ASP A 244 13.25 13.91 -4.51
CA ASP A 244 14.64 13.91 -4.04
C ASP A 244 15.64 13.44 -5.11
N PHE A 245 15.23 12.43 -5.88
CA PHE A 245 16.13 11.77 -6.84
C PHE A 245 15.85 12.18 -8.29
N GLY A 246 14.82 12.99 -8.55
CA GLY A 246 14.50 13.49 -9.89
C GLY A 246 14.12 12.40 -10.88
N LEU A 247 13.68 11.23 -10.40
CA LEU A 247 13.36 10.11 -11.28
C LEU A 247 12.08 10.40 -12.08
N PRO A 248 12.06 10.10 -13.39
CA PRO A 248 10.84 10.12 -14.18
C PRO A 248 9.78 9.19 -13.58
N VAL A 249 8.50 9.55 -13.70
CA VAL A 249 7.39 8.82 -13.05
C VAL A 249 7.39 7.32 -13.34
N GLN A 250 7.59 6.91 -14.61
CA GLN A 250 7.64 5.48 -14.95
C GLN A 250 8.85 4.80 -14.31
N THR A 251 10.01 5.48 -14.28
CA THR A 251 11.21 4.96 -13.59
C THR A 251 10.98 4.83 -12.09
N SER A 252 10.28 5.76 -11.46
CA SER A 252 9.88 5.67 -10.04
C SER A 252 8.93 4.49 -9.79
N VAL A 253 7.99 4.23 -10.70
CA VAL A 253 7.06 3.10 -10.63
C VAL A 253 7.80 1.77 -10.81
N ASP A 254 8.71 1.67 -11.77
CA ASP A 254 9.47 0.46 -12.07
C ASP A 254 10.56 0.15 -11.03
N ALA A 255 11.02 1.18 -10.30
CA ALA A 255 12.07 1.06 -9.30
C ALA A 255 11.81 -0.09 -8.31
N PRO A 256 12.85 -0.87 -7.94
CA PRO A 256 12.72 -1.89 -6.91
C PRO A 256 12.28 -1.30 -5.58
N ARG A 257 11.41 -2.00 -4.85
CA ARG A 257 10.84 -1.48 -3.60
C ARG A 257 11.43 -2.16 -2.37
N PHE A 258 11.50 -1.41 -1.28
CA PHE A 258 11.76 -1.92 0.06
C PHE A 258 10.69 -1.45 1.05
N HIS A 259 10.60 -2.12 2.18
CA HIS A 259 9.53 -1.93 3.15
C HIS A 259 10.02 -2.25 4.57
N HIS A 260 9.65 -1.39 5.51
CA HIS A 260 9.73 -1.65 6.95
C HIS A 260 8.49 -1.04 7.59
N GLN A 261 7.89 -1.74 8.54
CA GLN A 261 6.62 -1.37 9.15
C GLN A 261 6.67 -1.51 10.66
N HIS A 262 7.82 -1.15 11.24
CA HIS A 262 8.14 -1.30 12.66
C HIS A 262 8.26 -2.78 13.08
N LEU A 263 7.20 -3.57 13.03
CA LEU A 263 7.23 -5.01 13.23
C LEU A 263 6.66 -5.74 12.00
N PRO A 264 7.26 -6.86 11.53
CA PRO A 264 8.43 -7.51 12.12
C PRO A 264 9.68 -6.66 11.89
N ASP A 265 10.68 -6.77 12.76
CA ASP A 265 11.88 -5.93 12.68
C ASP A 265 12.84 -6.40 11.58
N VAL A 266 12.43 -6.21 10.34
CA VAL A 266 13.13 -6.67 9.15
C VAL A 266 12.79 -5.75 7.98
N ILE A 267 13.81 -5.37 7.22
CA ILE A 267 13.65 -4.74 5.91
C ILE A 267 13.25 -5.84 4.93
N GLN A 268 12.07 -5.69 4.37
CA GLN A 268 11.62 -6.51 3.26
C GLN A 268 11.92 -5.78 1.95
N PHE A 269 12.39 -6.49 0.93
CA PHE A 269 12.65 -5.89 -0.39
C PHE A 269 12.27 -6.86 -1.52
N GLU A 270 12.00 -6.32 -2.70
CA GLU A 270 11.62 -7.12 -3.87
C GLU A 270 12.76 -8.03 -4.36
N ASN A 271 12.40 -9.17 -4.96
CA ASN A 271 13.37 -10.13 -5.48
C ASN A 271 14.33 -9.50 -6.49
N GLY A 272 15.63 -9.67 -6.28
CA GLY A 272 16.66 -9.05 -7.11
C GLY A 272 16.70 -7.52 -7.04
N GLY A 273 15.92 -6.90 -6.13
CA GLY A 273 15.72 -5.46 -6.08
C GLY A 273 16.89 -4.69 -5.50
N LEU A 274 17.76 -5.34 -4.71
CA LEU A 274 18.92 -4.71 -4.08
C LEU A 274 20.21 -5.47 -4.43
N PRO A 275 21.29 -4.77 -4.83
CA PRO A 275 22.60 -5.38 -5.01
C PRO A 275 23.16 -5.97 -3.70
N ASN A 276 23.95 -7.04 -3.80
CA ASN A 276 24.59 -7.68 -2.64
C ASN A 276 25.45 -6.71 -1.81
N SER A 277 26.06 -5.71 -2.42
CA SER A 277 26.83 -4.67 -1.72
C SER A 277 25.95 -3.79 -0.84
N VAL A 278 24.75 -3.44 -1.30
CA VAL A 278 23.76 -2.67 -0.54
C VAL A 278 23.22 -3.51 0.62
N ILE A 279 22.89 -4.78 0.38
CA ILE A 279 22.46 -5.73 1.41
C ILE A 279 23.52 -5.88 2.50
N ALA A 280 24.80 -6.02 2.12
CA ALA A 280 25.91 -6.09 3.05
C ALA A 280 26.07 -4.78 3.85
N GLY A 281 25.91 -3.62 3.20
CA GLY A 281 25.90 -2.30 3.84
C GLY A 281 24.81 -2.19 4.92
N LEU A 282 23.57 -2.54 4.58
CA LEU A 282 22.44 -2.53 5.51
C LEU A 282 22.67 -3.46 6.70
N ARG A 283 23.20 -4.67 6.47
CA ARG A 283 23.56 -5.60 7.55
C ARG A 283 24.66 -5.04 8.45
N SER A 284 25.63 -4.33 7.88
CA SER A 284 26.72 -3.71 8.65
C SER A 284 26.22 -2.57 9.56
N LEU A 285 25.14 -1.89 9.14
CA LEU A 285 24.42 -0.90 9.95
C LEU A 285 23.53 -1.57 11.01
N GLY A 286 23.39 -2.90 11.03
CA GLY A 286 22.59 -3.64 12.02
C GLY A 286 21.19 -4.01 11.57
N HIS A 287 20.81 -3.76 10.31
CA HIS A 287 19.49 -4.14 9.81
C HIS A 287 19.39 -5.64 9.51
N HIS A 288 18.25 -6.24 9.87
CA HIS A 288 17.82 -7.51 9.30
C HIS A 288 17.18 -7.26 7.94
N VAL A 289 17.52 -8.08 6.95
CA VAL A 289 17.05 -7.93 5.56
C VAL A 289 16.53 -9.27 5.07
N SER A 290 15.32 -9.26 4.52
CA SER A 290 14.66 -10.41 3.91
C SER A 290 14.19 -10.04 2.52
N GLU A 291 14.57 -10.85 1.55
CA GLU A 291 14.01 -10.78 0.21
C GLU A 291 12.58 -11.33 0.23
N ARG A 292 11.65 -10.64 -0.42
CA ARG A 292 10.27 -11.11 -0.57
C ARG A 292 10.18 -12.02 -1.79
N THR A 293 10.04 -13.31 -1.55
CA THR A 293 9.69 -14.29 -2.59
C THR A 293 8.18 -14.38 -2.69
N GLY A 294 7.63 -14.12 -3.87
CA GLY A 294 6.21 -14.28 -4.14
C GLY A 294 5.96 -15.66 -4.73
N ILE A 295 4.68 -15.97 -4.92
CA ILE A 295 4.27 -17.02 -5.84
C ILE A 295 3.28 -16.34 -6.76
N SER A 296 3.64 -16.14 -8.03
CA SER A 296 2.69 -15.79 -9.07
C SER A 296 2.78 -16.79 -10.22
N HIS A 297 1.61 -17.00 -10.80
CA HIS A 297 1.34 -18.02 -11.78
C HIS A 297 1.49 -17.44 -13.18
N GLN A 298 2.37 -18.03 -13.99
CA GLN A 298 2.40 -17.81 -15.44
C GLN A 298 1.90 -19.07 -16.16
N PHE A 299 1.15 -18.89 -17.23
CA PHE A 299 0.68 -19.97 -18.09
C PHE A 299 1.65 -20.20 -19.25
N GLU A 300 1.92 -21.46 -19.58
CA GLU A 300 2.43 -21.84 -20.91
C GLU A 300 1.30 -21.98 -21.93
N GLU A 301 1.64 -21.66 -23.18
CA GLU A 301 0.74 -21.59 -24.33
C GLU A 301 -0.07 -22.90 -24.53
N GLY A 302 -1.42 -22.82 -24.45
CA GLY A 302 -2.32 -23.90 -24.89
C GLY A 302 -2.97 -24.81 -23.83
N SER A 303 -3.02 -24.44 -22.55
CA SER A 303 -3.33 -25.37 -21.44
C SER A 303 -4.62 -25.11 -20.62
N LEU A 304 -5.66 -24.46 -21.19
CA LEU A 304 -6.96 -24.34 -20.48
C LEU A 304 -7.87 -25.55 -20.79
N PRO A 305 -8.45 -26.22 -19.77
CA PRO A 305 -9.48 -27.23 -19.98
C PRO A 305 -10.72 -26.63 -20.65
N ASP A 306 -11.35 -27.37 -21.58
CA ASP A 306 -12.53 -26.92 -22.35
C ASP A 306 -13.69 -26.44 -21.45
N SER A 307 -13.82 -27.03 -20.26
CA SER A 307 -14.84 -26.63 -19.28
C SER A 307 -14.69 -25.20 -18.77
N VAL A 308 -13.46 -24.70 -18.68
CA VAL A 308 -13.15 -23.32 -18.25
C VAL A 308 -13.42 -22.33 -19.38
N ILE A 309 -13.04 -22.69 -20.61
CA ILE A 309 -13.32 -21.90 -21.82
C ILE A 309 -14.83 -21.72 -22.00
N GLU A 310 -15.60 -22.77 -21.74
CA GLU A 310 -17.05 -22.73 -21.88
C GLU A 310 -17.74 -21.91 -20.79
N ALA A 311 -17.23 -21.92 -19.55
CA ALA A 311 -17.70 -21.05 -18.48
C ALA A 311 -17.49 -19.57 -18.80
N LEU A 312 -16.31 -19.20 -19.33
CA LEU A 312 -15.97 -17.82 -19.70
C LEU A 312 -16.84 -17.30 -20.85
N ARG A 313 -17.14 -18.14 -21.86
CA ARG A 313 -18.06 -17.79 -22.95
C ARG A 313 -19.48 -17.54 -22.44
N ARG A 314 -19.97 -18.32 -21.47
CA ARG A 314 -21.30 -18.14 -20.86
C ARG A 314 -21.41 -16.84 -20.06
N MET A 315 -20.29 -16.34 -19.55
CA MET A 315 -20.20 -15.05 -18.86
C MET A 315 -20.07 -13.85 -19.82
N GLY A 316 -20.14 -14.07 -21.14
CA GLY A 316 -20.12 -13.00 -22.14
C GLY A 316 -18.71 -12.51 -22.52
N TYR A 317 -17.66 -13.17 -22.03
CA TYR A 317 -16.29 -12.85 -22.42
C TYR A 317 -16.00 -13.45 -23.80
N GLY A 318 -15.52 -12.61 -24.72
CA GLY A 318 -15.00 -13.07 -26.01
C GLY A 318 -13.73 -13.87 -25.79
N VAL A 319 -13.78 -15.19 -25.99
CA VAL A 319 -12.58 -16.04 -25.88
C VAL A 319 -11.88 -16.06 -27.24
N SER A 320 -11.09 -15.01 -27.48
CA SER A 320 -10.10 -14.94 -28.55
C SER A 320 -8.72 -14.73 -27.92
N GLY A 321 -8.10 -15.83 -27.47
CA GLY A 321 -6.76 -15.80 -26.88
C GLY A 321 -6.67 -15.14 -25.50
N ARG A 322 -6.10 -15.90 -24.56
CA ARG A 322 -5.47 -15.46 -23.29
C ARG A 322 -6.41 -14.79 -22.27
N ALA A 323 -6.74 -15.52 -21.21
CA ALA A 323 -7.11 -14.95 -19.92
C ALA A 323 -6.06 -15.43 -18.90
N CYS A 324 -5.37 -14.48 -18.25
CA CYS A 324 -4.44 -14.73 -17.16
C CYS A 324 -5.19 -14.59 -15.82
N LEU A 325 -4.89 -15.42 -14.84
CA LEU A 325 -5.37 -15.30 -13.46
C LEU A 325 -4.18 -15.38 -12.52
N THR A 326 -3.82 -14.26 -11.92
CA THR A 326 -2.72 -14.14 -10.95
C THR A 326 -3.28 -14.19 -9.54
N LEU A 327 -2.85 -15.16 -8.72
CA LEU A 327 -3.21 -15.28 -7.31
C LEU A 327 -1.98 -15.01 -6.44
N ASN A 328 -1.96 -13.91 -5.71
CA ASN A 328 -0.94 -13.59 -4.71
C ASN A 328 -1.35 -14.17 -3.35
N LEU A 329 -1.15 -15.48 -3.15
CA LEU A 329 -1.48 -16.16 -1.90
C LEU A 329 -0.34 -17.07 -1.46
N ASP A 330 -0.03 -17.06 -0.17
CA ASP A 330 0.81 -18.08 0.48
C ASP A 330 -0.05 -19.35 0.68
N LEU A 331 -0.23 -20.11 -0.40
CA LEU A 331 -1.09 -21.30 -0.43
C LEU A 331 -0.41 -22.47 0.28
N ARG A 332 -1.13 -23.10 1.21
CA ARG A 332 -0.70 -24.38 1.83
C ARG A 332 -0.35 -25.41 0.75
N ASP A 333 0.69 -26.20 0.97
CA ASP A 333 1.16 -27.24 0.04
C ASP A 333 0.04 -28.18 -0.47
N SER A 334 -0.95 -28.45 0.38
CA SER A 334 -2.11 -29.28 0.03
C SER A 334 -3.02 -28.64 -1.02
N VAL A 335 -3.14 -27.31 -1.03
CA VAL A 335 -3.91 -26.55 -2.03
C VAL A 335 -3.11 -26.45 -3.33
N MET A 336 -1.79 -26.27 -3.23
CA MET A 336 -0.89 -26.27 -4.38
C MET A 336 -0.94 -27.60 -5.12
N ALA A 337 -0.88 -28.72 -4.39
CA ALA A 337 -1.01 -30.06 -4.96
C ALA A 337 -2.38 -30.27 -5.63
N ALA A 338 -3.46 -29.76 -5.03
CA ALA A 338 -4.80 -29.86 -5.61
C ALA A 338 -4.95 -29.05 -6.91
N LEU A 339 -4.36 -27.85 -6.99
CA LEU A 339 -4.36 -27.03 -8.19
C LEU A 339 -3.53 -27.66 -9.32
N THR A 340 -2.34 -28.18 -9.01
CA THR A 340 -1.54 -28.95 -9.98
C THR A 340 -2.30 -30.17 -10.49
N ALA A 341 -3.01 -30.88 -9.61
CA ALA A 341 -3.83 -32.03 -9.99
C ALA A 341 -5.03 -31.66 -10.88
N LEU A 342 -5.50 -30.41 -10.83
CA LEU A 342 -6.53 -29.86 -11.72
C LEU A 342 -5.96 -29.35 -13.06
N GLY A 343 -4.66 -29.50 -13.30
CA GLY A 343 -3.99 -29.13 -14.54
C GLY A 343 -3.39 -27.72 -14.56
N HIS A 344 -3.34 -27.04 -13.41
CA HIS A 344 -2.71 -25.72 -13.31
C HIS A 344 -1.17 -25.83 -13.23
N VAL A 345 -0.45 -24.97 -13.96
CA VAL A 345 1.01 -24.83 -13.82
C VAL A 345 1.33 -23.96 -12.61
N VAL A 346 2.24 -24.43 -11.77
CA VAL A 346 2.63 -23.75 -10.52
C VAL A 346 4.08 -23.28 -10.64
N SER A 347 4.29 -21.97 -10.74
CA SER A 347 5.60 -21.30 -10.74
C SER A 347 5.74 -20.39 -9.53
N LYS A 348 6.96 -20.20 -9.03
CA LYS A 348 7.28 -19.11 -8.10
C LYS A 348 7.47 -17.83 -8.91
N SER A 349 7.08 -16.68 -8.38
CA SER A 349 7.41 -15.39 -8.98
C SER A 349 7.93 -14.41 -7.95
N ASP A 350 8.27 -13.23 -8.40
CA ASP A 350 8.64 -12.14 -7.51
C ASP A 350 7.42 -11.73 -6.68
N CYS A 351 7.62 -11.48 -5.37
CA CYS A 351 6.59 -10.86 -4.54
C CYS A 351 6.60 -9.39 -4.90
N LEU A 352 5.53 -8.93 -5.51
CA LEU A 352 5.43 -7.58 -6.02
C LEU A 352 4.84 -6.71 -4.93
N SER A 353 5.61 -5.74 -4.44
CA SER A 353 5.15 -4.85 -3.37
C SER A 353 4.22 -3.81 -3.99
N GLY A 354 2.91 -4.10 -4.02
CA GLY A 354 1.88 -3.21 -4.56
C GLY A 354 1.75 -3.20 -6.10
N ASN A 355 0.88 -2.33 -6.61
CA ASN A 355 0.59 -2.12 -8.04
C ASN A 355 0.26 -0.64 -8.31
N VAL A 356 1.30 0.18 -8.47
CA VAL A 356 1.21 1.64 -8.56
C VAL A 356 0.62 2.10 -9.90
N GLU A 357 -0.40 2.95 -9.83
CA GLU A 357 -0.80 3.77 -10.98
C GLU A 357 -0.44 5.22 -10.67
N SER A 358 0.14 5.92 -11.63
CA SER A 358 0.53 7.32 -11.44
C SER A 358 0.38 8.15 -12.71
N ILE A 359 0.15 9.45 -12.54
CA ILE A 359 0.18 10.42 -13.63
C ILE A 359 1.09 11.57 -13.21
N TYR A 360 2.10 11.82 -14.03
CA TYR A 360 2.95 13.01 -13.94
C TYR A 360 2.51 14.06 -14.95
N ILE A 361 2.56 15.33 -14.56
CA ILE A 361 2.23 16.46 -15.42
C ILE A 361 3.49 17.31 -15.59
N ALA A 362 4.05 17.28 -16.79
CA ALA A 362 5.25 18.02 -17.13
C ALA A 362 4.99 19.55 -17.17
N PRO A 363 6.04 20.39 -17.07
CA PRO A 363 5.88 21.85 -17.08
C PRO A 363 5.20 22.41 -18.33
N ASP A 364 5.27 21.72 -19.47
CA ASP A 364 4.60 22.07 -20.73
C ASP A 364 3.12 21.61 -20.79
N GLY A 365 2.63 20.96 -19.73
CA GLY A 365 1.27 20.41 -19.63
C GLY A 365 1.13 18.99 -20.20
N MET A 366 2.22 18.37 -20.69
CA MET A 366 2.20 16.98 -21.14
C MET A 366 1.92 16.04 -19.96
N ARG A 367 0.97 15.12 -20.14
CA ARG A 367 0.58 14.13 -19.13
C ARG A 367 1.27 12.80 -19.44
N VAL A 368 2.05 12.31 -18.50
CA VAL A 368 2.79 11.04 -18.62
C VAL A 368 2.22 10.07 -17.59
N GLY A 369 1.55 9.02 -18.07
CA GLY A 369 1.06 7.96 -17.20
C GLY A 369 2.16 6.94 -16.91
N GLY A 370 2.26 6.53 -15.65
CA GLY A 370 3.06 5.41 -15.19
C GLY A 370 2.14 4.29 -14.69
N ALA A 371 2.22 3.12 -15.29
CA ALA A 371 1.46 1.93 -14.89
C ALA A 371 2.43 0.84 -14.43
N ASP A 372 2.12 0.17 -13.32
CA ASP A 372 3.02 -0.81 -12.73
C ASP A 372 3.18 -2.03 -13.66
N PRO A 373 4.41 -2.43 -14.03
CA PRO A 373 4.64 -3.68 -14.73
C PRO A 373 4.32 -4.91 -13.87
N ARG A 374 4.11 -4.70 -12.57
CA ARG A 374 3.79 -5.76 -11.60
C ARG A 374 2.36 -6.29 -11.70
N GLY A 375 1.48 -5.57 -12.40
CA GLY A 375 0.12 -6.02 -12.72
C GLY A 375 -0.16 -5.97 -14.23
N ASP A 376 -1.39 -6.30 -14.63
CA ASP A 376 -1.87 -6.13 -16.02
C ASP A 376 -2.28 -4.66 -16.33
N SER A 377 -1.69 -3.73 -15.59
CA SER A 377 -2.00 -2.31 -15.55
C SER A 377 -1.73 -1.60 -16.88
N LYS A 378 -2.43 -0.47 -17.09
CA LYS A 378 -2.38 0.31 -18.33
C LYS A 378 -2.48 1.81 -18.03
N ALA A 379 -1.54 2.56 -18.60
CA ALA A 379 -1.66 4.01 -18.75
C ALA A 379 -2.14 4.33 -20.19
N MET A 380 -3.21 5.11 -20.30
CA MET A 380 -3.78 5.53 -21.59
C MET A 380 -4.15 7.03 -21.55
N GLY A 381 -3.89 7.73 -22.65
CA GLY A 381 -4.24 9.15 -22.84
C GLY A 381 -4.67 9.41 -24.28
N TYR A 382 -5.20 10.61 -24.54
CA TYR A 382 -5.63 11.06 -25.86
C TYR A 382 -5.19 12.50 -26.13
#